data_AF-A0A6C2UP12-F1
#
_entry.id   AF-A0A6C2UP12-F1
#
_cell.length_a   1.000
_cell.length_b   1.000
_cell.length_c   1.000
_cell.angle_alpha   90.00
_cell.angle_beta   90.00
_cell.angle_gamma   90.00
#
_symmetry.space_group_name_H-M   'P 1'
#
loop_
_entity.id
_entity.type
_entity.pdbx_description
1 polymer ?
#
loop_
_entity_poly.entity_id
_entity_poly.type
_entity_poly.pdbx_seq_one_letter_code
_entity_poly.pdbx_strand_id
1 'polypeptide(L)' 'MSDVIYSAKAALKKGIREGIEKPLADGLALEARLVDGLYDTEDGAEGFRAFVEKRAPMYRGR' A
#
# COMPACT_ATOMS: atom_id res chain seq x y z
N MET A 1 -3.46 -15.57 -3.54
CA MET A 1 -2.98 -15.19 -4.89
C MET A 1 -3.81 -14.00 -5.33
N SER A 2 -3.67 -12.88 -4.63
CA SER A 2 -4.26 -11.60 -5.01
C SER A 2 -3.25 -10.94 -5.93
N ASP A 3 -3.55 -10.90 -7.22
CA ASP A 3 -2.78 -10.07 -8.14
C ASP A 3 -2.92 -8.62 -7.67
N VAL A 4 -1.85 -8.06 -7.12
CA VAL A 4 -1.81 -6.68 -6.69
C VAL A 4 -1.80 -5.82 -7.95
N ILE A 5 -2.97 -5.32 -8.34
CA ILE A 5 -3.13 -4.53 -9.58
C ILE A 5 -2.52 -3.11 -9.43
N TYR A 6 -2.23 -2.67 -8.20
CA TYR A 6 -1.84 -1.29 -7.92
C TYR A 6 -0.49 -1.21 -7.23
N SER A 7 0.36 -0.28 -7.69
CA SER A 7 1.49 0.18 -6.89
C SER A 7 1.01 0.92 -5.63
N ALA A 8 1.85 1.02 -4.61
CA ALA A 8 1.51 1.72 -3.36
C ALA A 8 1.00 3.16 -3.59
N LYS A 9 1.59 3.88 -4.56
CA LYS A 9 1.15 5.22 -4.95
C LYS A 9 -0.25 5.22 -5.56
N ALA A 10 -0.59 4.24 -6.39
CA ALA A 10 -1.90 4.13 -7.00
C ALA A 10 -2.97 3.75 -5.96
N ALA A 11 -2.65 2.82 -5.07
CA ALA A 11 -3.51 2.43 -3.95
C ALA A 11 -3.81 3.62 -3.03
N LEU A 12 -2.79 4.40 -2.64
CA LEU A 12 -2.97 5.62 -1.84
C LEU A 12 -3.91 6.61 -2.51
N LYS A 13 -3.70 6.89 -3.81
CA LYS A 13 -4.53 7.83 -4.56
C LYS A 13 -5.99 7.38 -4.64
N LYS A 14 -6.22 6.07 -4.77
CA LYS A 14 -7.56 5.47 -4.75
C LYS A 14 -8.19 5.60 -3.36
N GLY A 15 -7.46 5.24 -2.30
CA GLY A 15 -7.91 5.34 -0.91
C GLY A 15 -8.36 6.76 -0.55
N ILE A 16 -7.58 7.77 -0.90
CA ILE A 16 -7.94 9.19 -0.65
C ILE A 16 -9.20 9.57 -1.42
N ARG A 17 -9.23 9.30 -2.74
CA ARG A 17 -10.36 9.73 -3.59
C ARG A 17 -11.68 9.06 -3.21
N GLU A 18 -11.64 7.78 -2.89
CA GLU A 18 -12.84 7.02 -2.56
C GLU A 18 -13.20 7.10 -1.08
N GLY A 19 -12.23 7.31 -0.19
CA GLY A 19 -12.41 7.32 1.26
C GLY A 19 -12.87 8.64 1.85
N ILE A 20 -12.54 9.78 1.22
CA ILE A 20 -12.84 11.11 1.78
C ILE A 20 -14.34 11.38 1.98
N GLU A 21 -15.18 10.78 1.13
CA GLU A 21 -16.65 10.91 1.18
C GLU A 21 -17.32 9.80 2.00
N LYS A 22 -16.55 8.95 2.69
CA LYS A 22 -17.08 7.80 3.44
C LYS A 22 -17.17 8.09 4.94
N PRO A 23 -18.11 7.44 5.66
CA PRO A 23 -18.01 7.31 7.11
C PRO A 23 -16.65 6.74 7.51
N LEU A 24 -16.12 7.17 8.65
CA LEU A 24 -14.77 6.80 9.11
C LEU A 24 -14.51 5.29 9.08
N ALA A 25 -15.47 4.49 9.57
CA ALA A 25 -15.34 3.04 9.60
C ALA A 25 -15.17 2.43 8.20
N ASP A 26 -15.90 2.96 7.21
CA ASP A 26 -15.83 2.48 5.83
C ASP A 26 -14.55 2.94 5.13
N GLY A 27 -14.06 4.13 5.45
CA GLY A 27 -12.75 4.63 5.02
C GLY A 27 -11.62 3.73 5.52
N LEU A 28 -11.62 3.41 6.81
CA LEU A 28 -10.62 2.51 7.41
C LEU A 28 -10.67 1.11 6.79
N ALA A 29 -11.87 0.57 6.56
CA ALA A 29 -12.03 -0.74 5.91
C ALA A 29 -11.53 -0.73 4.45
N LEU A 30 -11.71 0.38 3.73
CA LEU A 30 -11.15 0.57 2.39
C LEU A 30 -9.62 0.60 2.43
N GLU A 31 -9.02 1.39 3.34
CA GLU A 31 -7.57 1.48 3.49
C GLU A 31 -6.94 0.12 3.82
N ALA A 32 -7.54 -0.62 4.76
CA ALA A 32 -7.08 -1.97 5.11
C ALA A 32 -7.06 -2.92 3.90
N ARG A 33 -8.12 -2.93 3.09
CA ARG A 33 -8.17 -3.75 1.87
C ARG A 33 -7.15 -3.33 0.81
N LEU A 34 -6.91 -2.03 0.67
CA LEU A 34 -5.96 -1.51 -0.32
C LEU A 34 -4.51 -1.78 0.07
N VAL A 35 -4.19 -1.81 1.36
CA VAL A 35 -2.83 -2.04 1.84
C VAL A 35 -2.47 -3.52 1.96
N ASP A 36 -3.44 -4.41 2.21
CA ASP A 36 -3.22 -5.84 2.45
C ASP A 36 -2.31 -6.49 1.39
N GLY A 37 -2.61 -6.27 0.11
CA GLY A 37 -1.79 -6.80 -0.98
C GLY A 37 -0.43 -6.09 -1.15
N LEU A 38 -0.25 -4.86 -0.69
CA LEU A 38 1.01 -4.12 -0.87
C LEU A 38 2.15 -4.71 -0.04
N TYR A 39 1.86 -5.50 1.01
CA TYR A 39 2.90 -6.13 1.81
C TYR A 39 3.60 -7.28 1.09
N ASP A 40 2.90 -7.91 0.13
CA ASP A 40 3.42 -9.03 -0.66
C ASP A 40 4.20 -8.58 -1.90
N THR A 41 4.27 -7.27 -2.18
CA THR A 41 4.98 -6.75 -3.35
C THR A 41 6.49 -6.70 -3.14
N GLU A 42 7.24 -6.58 -4.25
CA GLU A 42 8.69 -6.38 -4.18
C GLU A 42 9.04 -5.11 -3.38
N ASP A 43 8.31 -4.01 -3.63
CA ASP A 43 8.50 -2.75 -2.91
C ASP A 43 8.09 -2.84 -1.43
N GLY A 44 7.06 -3.63 -1.12
CA GLY A 44 6.65 -3.91 0.26
C GLY A 44 7.77 -4.60 1.04
N ALA A 45 8.28 -5.70 0.51
CA ALA A 45 9.40 -6.44 1.09
C ALA A 45 10.68 -5.58 1.20
N GLU A 46 10.99 -4.80 0.17
CA GLU A 46 12.15 -3.90 0.16
C GLU A 46 12.04 -2.80 1.22
N GLY A 47 10.87 -2.19 1.38
CA GLY A 47 10.63 -1.17 2.39
C GLY A 47 10.91 -1.69 3.80
N PHE A 48 10.36 -2.87 4.14
CA PHE A 48 10.61 -3.50 5.44
C PHE A 48 12.08 -3.86 5.65
N ARG A 49 12.71 -4.46 4.64
CA ARG A 49 14.13 -4.84 4.72
C ARG A 49 15.03 -3.62 4.90
N ALA A 50 14.85 -2.58 4.08
CA ALA A 50 15.64 -1.35 4.14
C ALA A 50 15.50 -0.65 5.51
N PHE A 51 14.30 -0.69 6.10
CA PHE A 51 14.05 -0.16 7.44
C PHE A 51 14.85 -0.91 8.51
N VAL A 52 14.81 -2.24 8.52
CA VAL A 52 15.57 -3.08 9.46
C VAL A 52 17.08 -2.86 9.28
N GLU A 53 17.55 -2.77 8.03
CA GLU A 53 18.95 -2.56 7.68
C GLU A 53 19.43 -1.09 7.85
N LYS A 54 18.53 -0.15 8.18
CA LYS A 54 18.81 1.29 8.32
C LYS A 54 19.46 1.92 7.08
N ARG A 55 19.03 1.52 5.89
CA ARG A 55 19.49 2.08 4.61
C ARG A 55 18.33 2.66 3.81
N ALA A 56 18.65 3.40 2.74
CA ALA A 56 17.64 3.87 1.81
C ALA A 56 17.03 2.67 1.02
N PRO A 57 15.70 2.62 0.86
CA PRO A 57 15.03 1.62 0.05
C PRO A 57 15.17 1.89 -1.46
N MET A 58 15.16 0.84 -2.26
CA MET A 58 15.20 0.89 -3.73
C MET A 58 13.87 0.44 -4.35
N TYR A 59 12.91 1.36 -4.45
CA TYR A 59 11.59 1.07 -5.01
C TYR A 59 11.60 0.98 -6.54
N ARG A 60 10.79 0.06 -7.09
CA ARG A 60 10.61 -0.21 -8.52
C ARG A 60 9.16 0.01 -8.99
N GLY A 61 8.27 0.39 -8.10
CA GLY A 61 6.86 0.67 -8.36
C GLY A 61 6.00 -0.58 -8.50
N ARG A 62 6.39 -1.71 -7.90
CA ARG A 62 5.75 -3.01 -8.09
C ARG A 62 5.75 -3.87 -6.85
#